data_AF-A0A7C4BVU9-F1
#
_entry.id   AF-A0A7C4BVU9-F1
#
_cell.length_a   1.000
_cell.length_b   1.000
_cell.length_c   1.000
_cell.angle_alpha   90.00
_cell.angle_beta   90.00
_cell.angle_gamma   90.00
#
_symmetry.space_group_name_H-M   'P 1'
#
loop_
_entity.id
_entity.type
_entity.pdbx_description
1 polymer ?
#
loop_
_entity_poly.entity_id
_entity_poly.type
_entity_poly.pdbx_seq_one_letter_code
_entity_poly.pdbx_strand_id
1 'polypeptide(L)'
;MANGEWKRAKRPRYWVDKSEVLNRLAPPTDEEHQALAAGSLTAVECLRRQRERAPKWLLGFRDITNATNERTAIFSFLPRVGVGNNAPLLLLAINEAALQLALLGNLNSFVFDFCARQKIGGTHMNFFLVEQIPVLPPAFYTSEGLAFVVPRVLELVYTAEDMRPLAEALANCEWRIASGGGSDGAPHSPFAIPHSPYRWNEDRRAQLRAELDAWFARAYGVTRKQLRYILDPADLTPRELENMLDPWEEVADPLDPAGYAARCQASDFPGETFRVLKEKELAKFGEYRTRRLVLAAWDKLPAP
;
A
#
# COMPACT_ATOMS: atom_id res chain seq x y z
N MET A 1 36.98 5.00 46.77
CA MET A 1 36.23 6.14 46.22
C MET A 1 36.37 6.08 44.71
N ALA A 2 35.30 5.69 44.01
CA ALA A 2 35.34 5.35 42.59
C ALA A 2 35.24 6.60 41.71
N ASN A 3 36.24 6.79 40.84
CA ASN A 3 36.25 7.75 39.74
C ASN A 3 35.17 7.36 38.71
N GLY A 4 34.05 8.08 38.71
CA GLY A 4 33.02 7.98 37.68
C GLY A 4 33.22 9.04 36.60
N GLU A 5 34.21 8.85 35.72
CA GLU A 5 34.25 9.59 34.46
C GLU A 5 33.03 9.18 33.61
N TRP A 6 32.03 10.05 33.56
CA TRP A 6 30.98 9.96 32.56
C TRP A 6 31.64 10.10 31.19
N LYS A 7 31.80 8.98 30.47
CA LYS A 7 32.20 8.98 29.06
C LYS A 7 31.28 9.96 28.33
N ARG A 8 31.82 11.11 27.91
CA ARG A 8 31.12 12.09 27.05
C ARG A 8 30.39 11.29 25.97
N ALA A 9 29.06 11.36 25.96
CA ALA A 9 28.26 10.76 24.91
C ALA A 9 28.87 11.19 23.57
N LYS A 10 29.37 10.23 22.78
CA LYS A 10 29.97 10.53 21.48
C LYS A 10 28.89 11.27 20.68
N ARG A 11 29.14 12.54 20.33
CA ARG A 11 28.25 13.27 19.43
C ARG A 11 28.10 12.44 18.15
N PRO A 12 26.89 12.28 17.60
CA PRO A 12 26.69 11.59 16.33
C PRO A 12 27.68 12.12 15.29
N ARG A 13 28.34 11.23 14.55
CA ARG A 13 29.34 11.62 13.52
C ARG A 13 28.73 12.42 12.37
N TYR A 14 27.42 12.35 12.22
CA TYR A 14 26.66 12.95 11.13
C TYR A 14 25.40 13.59 11.73
N TRP A 15 25.40 14.91 11.81
CA TRP A 15 24.18 15.70 11.95
C TRP A 15 23.79 16.13 10.54
N VAL A 16 22.59 15.73 10.11
CA VAL A 16 21.99 16.25 8.88
C VAL A 16 21.30 17.55 9.26
N ASP A 17 21.54 18.62 8.51
CA ASP A 17 20.89 19.90 8.79
C ASP A 17 19.37 19.77 8.58
N LYS A 18 18.60 20.49 9.41
CA LYS A 18 17.14 20.46 9.31
C LYS A 18 16.65 20.92 7.93
N SER A 19 17.34 21.87 7.30
CA SER A 19 17.05 22.32 5.94
C SER A 19 17.24 21.20 4.91
N GLU A 20 18.28 20.37 5.06
CA GLU A 20 18.53 19.23 4.18
C GLU A 20 17.39 18.20 4.28
N VAL A 21 16.93 17.89 5.50
CA VAL A 21 15.78 17.00 5.70
C VAL A 21 14.51 17.57 5.07
N LEU A 22 14.26 18.88 5.24
CA LEU A 22 13.07 19.53 4.66
C LEU A 22 13.14 19.58 3.14
N ASN A 23 14.31 19.83 2.55
CA ASN A 23 14.49 19.83 1.10
C ASN A 23 14.20 18.45 0.48
N ARG A 24 14.44 17.36 1.22
CA ARG A 24 14.10 16.00 0.78
C ARG A 24 12.62 15.65 0.98
N LEU A 25 11.99 16.12 2.06
CA LEU A 25 10.59 15.80 2.39
C LEU A 25 9.57 16.69 1.65
N ALA A 26 9.90 17.97 1.49
CA ALA A 26 9.09 18.99 0.85
C ALA A 26 10.03 20.01 0.20
N PRO A 27 10.58 19.71 -0.99
CA PRO A 27 11.44 20.65 -1.70
C PRO A 27 10.72 21.99 -1.92
N PRO A 28 11.46 23.09 -2.08
CA PRO A 28 10.85 24.36 -2.46
C PRO A 28 10.17 24.21 -3.82
N THR A 29 9.06 24.92 -4.02
CA THR A 29 8.38 24.96 -5.32
C THR A 29 9.19 25.79 -6.32
N ASP A 30 8.90 25.66 -7.62
CA ASP A 30 9.56 26.48 -8.65
C ASP A 30 9.34 27.99 -8.39
N GLU A 31 8.14 28.37 -7.94
CA GLU A 31 7.83 29.75 -7.54
C GLU A 31 8.68 30.21 -6.35
N GLU A 32 8.89 29.35 -5.35
CA GLU A 32 9.73 29.67 -4.20
C GLU A 32 11.22 29.75 -4.58
N HIS A 33 11.68 28.90 -5.50
CA HIS A 33 13.03 29.02 -6.07
C HIS A 33 13.22 30.36 -6.79
N GLN A 34 12.26 30.77 -7.62
CA GLN A 34 12.30 32.06 -8.30
C GLN A 34 12.25 33.24 -7.30
N ALA A 35 11.40 33.14 -6.28
CA ALA A 35 11.26 34.17 -5.26
C ALA A 35 12.52 34.33 -4.38
N LEU A 36 13.22 33.23 -4.08
CA LEU A 36 14.52 33.22 -3.42
C LEU A 36 15.59 33.89 -4.29
N ALA A 37 15.65 33.54 -5.58
CA ALA A 37 16.60 34.13 -6.53
C ALA A 37 16.37 35.63 -6.72
N ALA A 38 15.11 36.09 -6.70
CA ALA A 38 14.73 37.49 -6.78
C ALA A 38 14.89 38.26 -5.45
N GLY A 39 15.26 37.59 -4.34
CA GLY A 39 15.38 38.21 -3.01
C GLY A 39 14.04 38.58 -2.35
N SER A 40 12.91 38.26 -3.00
CA SER A 40 11.55 38.51 -2.48
C SER A 40 11.11 37.50 -1.41
N LEU A 41 11.80 36.36 -1.30
CA LEU A 41 11.60 35.35 -0.28
C LEU A 41 12.91 35.14 0.49
N THR A 42 12.84 35.09 1.82
CA THR A 42 14.02 34.75 2.63
C THR A 42 14.16 33.24 2.78
N ALA A 43 15.39 32.74 3.00
CA ALA A 43 15.61 31.32 3.27
C ALA A 43 14.85 30.83 4.52
N VAL A 44 14.72 31.67 5.55
CA VAL A 44 13.97 31.35 6.77
C VAL A 44 12.48 31.18 6.48
N GLU A 45 11.92 32.06 5.66
CA GLU A 45 10.51 31.99 5.26
C GLU A 45 10.24 30.78 4.36
N CYS A 46 11.15 30.46 3.42
CA CYS A 46 11.07 29.24 2.63
C CYS A 46 11.05 28.00 3.54
N LEU A 47 11.99 27.90 4.50
CA LEU A 47 12.04 26.79 5.46
C LEU A 47 10.76 26.69 6.31
N ARG A 48 10.14 27.82 6.69
CA ARG A 48 8.86 27.84 7.40
C ARG A 48 7.76 27.22 6.54
N ARG A 49 7.61 27.65 5.29
CA ARG A 49 6.64 27.12 4.33
C ARG A 49 6.88 25.63 4.06
N GLN A 50 8.12 25.21 3.86
CA GLN A 50 8.47 23.80 3.70
C GLN A 50 8.08 22.98 4.92
N ARG A 51 8.29 23.50 6.13
CA ARG A 51 7.91 22.81 7.36
C ARG A 51 6.40 22.65 7.49
N GLU A 52 5.63 23.64 7.06
CA GLU A 52 4.16 23.60 7.07
C GLU A 52 3.67 22.54 6.08
N ARG A 53 4.16 22.58 4.85
CA ARG A 53 3.83 21.64 3.75
C ARG A 53 4.34 20.22 3.96
N ALA A 54 5.46 20.05 4.68
CA ALA A 54 6.09 18.75 4.85
C ALA A 54 5.15 17.76 5.54
N PRO A 55 4.99 16.54 5.00
CA PRO A 55 4.12 15.55 5.59
C PRO A 55 4.53 15.25 7.04
N LYS A 56 3.52 14.96 7.86
CA LYS A 56 3.71 14.58 9.27
C LYS A 56 3.74 13.07 9.46
N TRP A 57 3.77 12.33 8.35
CA TRP A 57 3.94 10.90 8.25
C TRP A 57 5.08 10.62 7.25
N LEU A 58 5.53 9.38 7.23
CA LEU A 58 6.48 8.84 6.27
C LEU A 58 5.85 7.61 5.60
N LEU A 59 6.27 7.32 4.38
CA LEU A 59 5.94 6.06 3.69
C LEU A 59 7.23 5.27 3.53
N GLY A 60 7.24 4.02 3.94
CA GLY A 60 8.41 3.16 3.82
C GLY A 60 8.06 1.70 3.62
N PHE A 61 9.09 0.87 3.42
CA PHE A 61 8.93 -0.56 3.22
C PHE A 61 9.94 -1.36 4.01
N ARG A 62 9.64 -2.64 4.22
CA ARG A 62 10.57 -3.58 4.85
C ARG A 62 11.58 -4.08 3.82
N ASP A 63 12.85 -3.73 3.98
CA ASP A 63 13.92 -4.18 3.08
C ASP A 63 14.12 -5.70 3.14
N ILE A 64 14.14 -6.27 4.36
CA ILE A 64 14.42 -7.68 4.55
C ILE A 64 13.24 -8.55 4.09
N THR A 65 13.49 -9.41 3.13
CA THR A 65 12.56 -10.42 2.59
C THR A 65 13.01 -11.84 2.98
N ASN A 66 12.06 -12.78 3.05
CA ASN A 66 12.34 -14.18 3.32
C ASN A 66 11.28 -15.05 2.61
N ALA A 67 11.69 -16.18 2.06
CA ALA A 67 10.79 -17.18 1.47
C ALA A 67 9.75 -17.73 2.46
N THR A 68 10.03 -17.66 3.77
CA THR A 68 9.08 -18.08 4.82
C THR A 68 8.11 -16.98 5.26
N ASN A 69 8.11 -15.81 4.63
CA ASN A 69 7.16 -14.75 4.94
C ASN A 69 5.85 -14.92 4.16
N GLU A 70 4.73 -14.59 4.81
CA GLU A 70 3.39 -14.56 4.18
C GLU A 70 3.34 -13.59 3.00
N ARG A 71 4.06 -12.47 3.11
CA ARG A 71 4.12 -11.39 2.12
C ARG A 71 5.57 -10.99 1.86
N THR A 72 5.91 -10.79 0.59
CA THR A 72 7.25 -10.35 0.18
C THR A 72 7.33 -8.83 0.25
N ALA A 73 6.34 -8.14 -0.30
CA ALA A 73 6.22 -6.69 -0.28
C ALA A 73 5.40 -6.25 0.93
N ILE A 74 6.02 -5.46 1.80
CA ILE A 74 5.35 -4.87 2.96
C ILE A 74 5.70 -3.40 3.02
N PHE A 75 4.72 -2.58 2.70
CA PHE A 75 4.80 -1.11 2.76
C PHE A 75 3.89 -0.61 3.87
N SER A 76 4.28 0.46 4.54
CA SER A 76 3.49 1.06 5.61
C SER A 76 3.71 2.56 5.69
N PHE A 77 2.65 3.26 6.10
CA PHE A 77 2.85 4.56 6.72
C PHE A 77 3.50 4.41 8.09
N LEU A 78 4.26 5.42 8.46
CA LEU A 78 4.90 5.59 9.76
C LEU A 78 4.63 7.01 10.24
N PRO A 79 4.53 7.26 11.55
CA PRO A 79 4.61 8.63 12.05
C PRO A 79 5.94 9.26 11.66
N ARG A 80 6.04 10.60 11.68
CA ARG A 80 7.30 11.29 11.39
C ARG A 80 8.33 11.07 12.51
N VAL A 81 9.07 9.97 12.41
CA VAL A 81 10.09 9.52 13.35
C VAL A 81 11.37 9.10 12.62
N GLY A 82 12.45 8.86 13.36
CA GLY A 82 13.68 8.31 12.78
C GLY A 82 13.50 6.84 12.40
N VAL A 83 13.99 6.45 11.22
CA VAL A 83 13.97 5.07 10.73
C VAL A 83 15.38 4.56 10.47
N GLY A 84 15.57 3.25 10.60
CA GLY A 84 16.82 2.57 10.26
C GLY A 84 16.92 2.23 8.78
N ASN A 85 18.09 1.77 8.34
CA ASN A 85 18.35 1.38 6.94
C ASN A 85 17.46 0.24 6.43
N ASN A 86 16.96 -0.63 7.32
CA ASN A 86 16.08 -1.75 6.96
C ASN A 86 14.61 -1.33 6.75
N ALA A 87 14.29 -0.05 6.97
CA ALA A 87 12.99 0.55 6.68
C ALA A 87 13.15 1.74 5.73
N PRO A 88 13.55 1.52 4.46
CA PRO A 88 13.78 2.62 3.53
C PRO A 88 12.50 3.40 3.26
N LEU A 89 12.66 4.69 2.96
CA LEU A 89 11.55 5.61 2.76
C LEU A 89 11.30 5.87 1.28
N LEU A 90 10.03 5.98 0.91
CA LEU A 90 9.58 6.51 -0.37
C LEU A 90 9.39 8.01 -0.21
N LEU A 91 10.26 8.79 -0.85
CA LEU A 91 10.13 10.24 -0.91
C LEU A 91 9.47 10.61 -2.24
N LEU A 92 8.21 11.05 -2.16
CA LEU A 92 7.37 11.27 -3.31
C LEU A 92 7.35 12.75 -3.68
N ALA A 93 7.36 13.03 -4.99
CA ALA A 93 7.19 14.40 -5.48
C ALA A 93 5.75 14.91 -5.23
N ILE A 94 4.77 14.01 -5.31
CA ILE A 94 3.36 14.31 -5.05
C ILE A 94 3.05 13.98 -3.58
N ASN A 95 2.76 15.02 -2.80
CA ASN A 95 2.48 14.94 -1.36
C ASN A 95 0.98 15.05 -1.02
N GLU A 96 0.13 14.41 -1.82
CA GLU A 96 -1.32 14.36 -1.59
C GLU A 96 -1.70 13.10 -0.80
N ALA A 97 -2.35 13.25 0.35
CA ALA A 97 -2.69 12.14 1.24
C ALA A 97 -3.54 11.06 0.56
N ALA A 98 -4.53 11.45 -0.25
CA ALA A 98 -5.40 10.52 -0.98
C ALA A 98 -4.61 9.64 -1.97
N LEU A 99 -3.73 10.24 -2.78
CA LEU A 99 -2.89 9.50 -3.72
C LEU A 99 -1.85 8.62 -3.02
N GLN A 100 -1.31 9.06 -1.88
CA GLN A 100 -0.38 8.22 -1.10
C GLN A 100 -1.09 7.02 -0.44
N LEU A 101 -2.34 7.18 0.01
CA LEU A 101 -3.17 6.07 0.50
C LEU A 101 -3.48 5.08 -0.64
N ALA A 102 -3.84 5.58 -1.82
CA ALA A 102 -4.05 4.75 -3.00
C ALA A 102 -2.79 3.98 -3.41
N LEU A 103 -1.64 4.67 -3.42
CA LEU A 103 -0.33 4.06 -3.66
C LEU A 103 -0.03 2.97 -2.62
N LEU A 104 -0.24 3.22 -1.33
CA LEU A 104 0.00 2.21 -0.29
C LEU A 104 -0.86 0.96 -0.49
N GLY A 105 -2.14 1.14 -0.84
CA GLY A 105 -3.02 0.04 -1.20
C GLY A 105 -2.45 -0.78 -2.35
N ASN A 106 -1.96 -0.09 -3.39
CA ASN A 106 -1.40 -0.73 -4.57
C ASN A 106 -0.14 -1.56 -4.26
N LEU A 107 0.79 -0.95 -3.53
CA LEU A 107 2.07 -1.57 -3.11
C LEU A 107 1.89 -2.78 -2.19
N ASN A 108 0.72 -2.93 -1.56
CA ASN A 108 0.36 -4.07 -0.72
C ASN A 108 -0.67 -5.01 -1.39
N SER A 109 -1.02 -4.82 -2.66
CA SER A 109 -1.90 -5.73 -3.38
C SER A 109 -1.23 -7.08 -3.66
N PHE A 110 -2.01 -8.15 -3.78
CA PHE A 110 -1.48 -9.46 -4.17
C PHE A 110 -0.86 -9.49 -5.56
N VAL A 111 -1.36 -8.67 -6.51
CA VAL A 111 -0.77 -8.54 -7.84
C VAL A 111 0.64 -7.94 -7.76
N PHE A 112 0.81 -6.86 -6.99
CA PHE A 112 2.12 -6.27 -6.77
C PHE A 112 3.08 -7.25 -6.08
N ASP A 113 2.64 -7.92 -5.01
CA ASP A 113 3.44 -8.90 -4.27
C ASP A 113 3.84 -10.09 -5.14
N PHE A 114 2.94 -10.56 -6.01
CA PHE A 114 3.24 -11.58 -7.00
C PHE A 114 4.39 -11.15 -7.93
N CYS A 115 4.32 -9.97 -8.52
CA CYS A 115 5.41 -9.44 -9.35
C CYS A 115 6.72 -9.27 -8.57
N ALA A 116 6.64 -8.79 -7.32
CA ALA A 116 7.80 -8.65 -6.45
C ALA A 116 8.47 -9.99 -6.16
N ARG A 117 7.68 -11.05 -5.87
CA ARG A 117 8.16 -12.42 -5.63
C ARG A 117 8.95 -13.00 -6.80
N GLN A 118 8.53 -12.73 -8.04
CA GLN A 118 9.23 -13.22 -9.22
C GLN A 118 10.57 -12.49 -9.46
N LYS A 119 10.70 -11.25 -8.99
CA LYS A 119 11.89 -10.41 -9.22
C LYS A 119 12.89 -10.45 -8.08
N ILE A 120 12.46 -10.71 -6.85
CA ILE A 120 13.31 -10.73 -5.67
C ILE A 120 13.87 -12.14 -5.46
N GLY A 121 15.09 -12.37 -5.94
CA GLY A 121 15.80 -13.64 -5.73
C GLY A 121 16.59 -13.74 -4.40
N GLY A 122 16.75 -12.63 -3.69
CA GLY A 122 17.54 -12.56 -2.44
C GLY A 122 16.70 -12.17 -1.22
N THR A 123 17.39 -11.79 -0.14
CA THR A 123 16.77 -11.39 1.15
C THR A 123 16.57 -9.89 1.28
N HIS A 124 16.79 -9.12 0.21
CA HIS A 124 16.71 -7.66 0.21
C HIS A 124 15.84 -7.16 -0.93
N MET A 125 14.94 -6.24 -0.63
CA MET A 125 14.15 -5.49 -1.60
C MET A 125 14.94 -4.22 -1.99
N ASN A 126 15.95 -4.39 -2.82
CA ASN A 126 16.79 -3.28 -3.27
C ASN A 126 16.00 -2.21 -4.06
N PHE A 127 16.46 -0.95 -4.02
CA PHE A 127 15.76 0.19 -4.65
C PHE A 127 15.48 0.02 -6.13
N PHE A 128 16.44 -0.52 -6.90
CA PHE A 128 16.26 -0.76 -8.33
C PHE A 128 15.13 -1.76 -8.64
N LEU A 129 14.76 -2.64 -7.70
CA LEU A 129 13.61 -3.53 -7.86
C LEU A 129 12.31 -2.78 -7.60
N VAL A 130 12.25 -2.00 -6.52
CA VAL A 130 11.09 -1.18 -6.17
C VAL A 130 10.74 -0.20 -7.30
N GLU A 131 11.75 0.38 -7.95
CA GLU A 131 11.61 1.30 -9.09
C GLU A 131 11.11 0.63 -10.38
N GLN A 132 11.14 -0.70 -10.48
CA GLN A 132 10.80 -1.45 -11.69
C GLN A 132 9.48 -2.25 -11.59
N ILE A 133 8.93 -2.45 -10.39
CA ILE A 133 7.68 -3.21 -10.23
C ILE A 133 6.51 -2.33 -10.70
N PRO A 134 5.58 -2.87 -11.51
CA PRO A 134 4.50 -2.07 -12.08
C PRO A 134 3.56 -1.52 -11.01
N VAL A 135 3.34 -0.22 -11.04
CA VAL A 135 2.42 0.53 -10.17
C VAL A 135 1.49 1.37 -11.06
N LEU A 136 0.22 1.46 -10.67
CA LEU A 136 -0.78 2.28 -11.34
C LEU A 136 -0.41 3.77 -11.18
N PRO A 137 -0.31 4.55 -12.27
CA PRO A 137 0.09 5.95 -12.18
C PRO A 137 -1.00 6.79 -11.50
N PRO A 138 -0.67 7.96 -10.92
CA PRO A 138 -1.65 8.86 -10.31
C PRO A 138 -2.85 9.18 -11.22
N ALA A 139 -2.59 9.36 -12.53
CA ALA A 139 -3.61 9.65 -13.54
C ALA A 139 -4.62 8.51 -13.77
N PHE A 140 -4.35 7.29 -13.29
CA PHE A 140 -5.30 6.17 -13.35
C PHE A 140 -6.47 6.36 -12.39
N TYR A 141 -6.25 7.00 -11.25
CA TYR A 141 -7.24 7.06 -10.19
C TYR A 141 -8.28 8.14 -10.48
N THR A 142 -9.50 7.71 -10.82
CA THR A 142 -10.69 8.57 -10.89
C THR A 142 -11.18 8.94 -9.49
N SER A 143 -12.08 9.92 -9.39
CA SER A 143 -12.73 10.27 -8.12
C SER A 143 -13.45 9.05 -7.51
N GLU A 144 -14.06 8.19 -8.34
CA GLU A 144 -14.72 6.95 -7.91
C GLU A 144 -13.71 5.89 -7.42
N GLY A 145 -12.58 5.74 -8.13
CA GLY A 145 -11.52 4.83 -7.72
C GLY A 145 -10.90 5.22 -6.38
N LEU A 146 -10.59 6.52 -6.22
CA LEU A 146 -10.14 7.04 -4.92
C LEU A 146 -11.22 6.87 -3.85
N ALA A 147 -12.50 7.05 -4.21
CA ALA A 147 -13.62 6.85 -3.31
C ALA A 147 -13.75 5.43 -2.78
N PHE A 148 -13.35 4.45 -3.60
CA PHE A 148 -13.28 3.07 -3.17
C PHE A 148 -12.04 2.80 -2.29
N VAL A 149 -10.86 3.21 -2.73
CA VAL A 149 -9.58 2.77 -2.13
C VAL A 149 -9.26 3.51 -0.84
N VAL A 150 -9.34 4.84 -0.85
CA VAL A 150 -8.84 5.72 0.23
C VAL A 150 -9.46 5.40 1.60
N PRO A 151 -10.79 5.35 1.78
CA PRO A 151 -11.36 5.10 3.11
C PRO A 151 -10.99 3.71 3.66
N ARG A 152 -10.86 2.71 2.77
CA ARG A 152 -10.48 1.34 3.15
C ARG A 152 -9.03 1.26 3.62
N VAL A 153 -8.11 1.91 2.89
CA VAL A 153 -6.69 1.95 3.30
C VAL A 153 -6.54 2.78 4.57
N LEU A 154 -7.28 3.89 4.72
CA LEU A 154 -7.24 4.70 5.93
C LEU A 154 -7.68 3.89 7.16
N GLU A 155 -8.78 3.14 7.08
CA GLU A 155 -9.25 2.27 8.17
C GLU A 155 -8.20 1.19 8.54
N LEU A 156 -7.41 0.74 7.57
CA LEU A 156 -6.33 -0.22 7.80
C LEU A 156 -5.10 0.40 8.49
N VAL A 157 -4.83 1.70 8.30
CA VAL A 157 -3.60 2.37 8.74
C VAL A 157 -3.81 3.24 9.98
N TYR A 158 -4.93 3.97 10.07
CA TYR A 158 -5.21 4.91 11.14
C TYR A 158 -5.73 4.19 12.39
N THR A 159 -4.87 3.37 13.00
CA THR A 159 -5.18 2.59 14.21
C THR A 159 -4.49 3.13 15.47
N ALA A 160 -3.70 4.19 15.34
CA ALA A 160 -2.97 4.82 16.42
C ALA A 160 -2.98 6.35 16.30
N GLU A 161 -2.79 7.01 17.44
CA GLU A 161 -2.95 8.45 17.61
C GLU A 161 -1.88 9.27 16.85
N ASP A 162 -0.66 8.73 16.80
CA ASP A 162 0.46 9.28 16.04
C ASP A 162 0.23 9.32 14.52
N MET A 163 -0.75 8.56 14.02
CA MET A 163 -1.21 8.60 12.62
C MET A 163 -2.33 9.61 12.36
N ARG A 164 -2.86 10.31 13.38
CA ARG A 164 -3.88 11.36 13.23
C ARG A 164 -3.52 12.40 12.15
N PRO A 165 -2.26 12.88 12.02
CA PRO A 165 -1.95 13.86 10.99
C PRO A 165 -2.24 13.41 9.55
N LEU A 166 -2.18 12.11 9.27
CA LEU A 166 -2.56 11.57 7.95
C LEU A 166 -4.08 11.66 7.73
N ALA A 167 -4.88 11.33 8.75
CA ALA A 167 -6.33 11.43 8.70
C ALA A 167 -6.80 12.90 8.58
N GLU A 168 -6.19 13.81 9.33
CA GLU A 168 -6.46 15.26 9.24
C GLU A 168 -6.07 15.82 7.86
N ALA A 169 -4.93 15.41 7.31
CA ALA A 169 -4.53 15.85 5.97
C ALA A 169 -5.52 15.38 4.89
N LEU A 170 -6.10 14.19 5.03
CA LEU A 170 -7.16 13.72 4.15
C LEU A 170 -8.48 14.46 4.37
N ALA A 171 -8.85 14.80 5.61
CA ALA A 171 -10.06 15.57 5.90
C ALA A 171 -10.02 16.97 5.30
N ASN A 172 -8.82 17.55 5.21
CA ASN A 172 -8.58 18.90 4.69
C ASN A 172 -8.21 18.92 3.19
N CYS A 173 -8.18 17.77 2.50
CA CYS A 173 -7.82 17.76 1.09
C CYS A 173 -8.95 18.30 0.22
N GLU A 174 -8.61 19.12 -0.78
CA GLU A 174 -9.57 19.54 -1.80
C GLU A 174 -9.95 18.34 -2.67
N TRP A 175 -11.16 17.85 -2.47
CA TRP A 175 -11.64 16.70 -3.20
C TRP A 175 -12.32 17.14 -4.50
N ARG A 176 -11.62 16.97 -5.62
CA ARG A 176 -12.18 17.19 -6.96
C ARG A 176 -13.08 16.00 -7.34
N ILE A 177 -14.34 16.00 -6.93
CA ILE A 177 -15.35 15.17 -7.60
C ILE A 177 -15.80 15.91 -8.84
N ALA A 178 -15.70 15.26 -9.98
CA ALA A 178 -16.59 15.56 -11.09
C ALA A 178 -18.01 15.10 -10.71
N SER A 179 -18.70 15.86 -9.86
CA SER A 179 -20.14 15.67 -9.68
C SER A 179 -20.82 16.17 -10.94
N GLY A 180 -21.11 15.26 -11.88
CA GLY A 180 -22.08 15.52 -12.93
C GLY A 180 -23.44 15.78 -12.28
N GLY A 181 -23.84 17.05 -12.22
CA GLY A 181 -25.15 17.48 -11.72
C GLY A 181 -25.02 18.46 -10.55
N GLY A 182 -25.39 19.72 -10.81
CA GLY A 182 -25.21 20.87 -9.94
C GLY A 182 -25.71 20.67 -8.50
N SER A 183 -24.77 20.79 -7.57
CA SER A 183 -24.85 21.66 -6.40
C SER A 183 -23.45 21.76 -5.80
N ASP A 184 -22.92 22.97 -5.70
CA ASP A 184 -21.77 23.41 -4.89
C ASP A 184 -20.88 22.30 -4.34
N GLY A 185 -19.74 22.07 -4.99
CA GLY A 185 -18.76 21.06 -4.57
C GLY A 185 -18.45 21.19 -3.09
N ALA A 186 -18.81 20.17 -2.30
CA ALA A 186 -18.55 20.18 -0.87
C ALA A 186 -17.03 20.27 -0.63
N PRO A 187 -16.53 21.23 0.16
CA PRO A 187 -15.10 21.40 0.46
C PRO A 187 -14.56 20.31 1.41
N HIS A 188 -15.24 19.16 1.50
CA HIS A 188 -15.01 18.12 2.49
C HIS A 188 -14.90 16.75 1.83
N SER A 189 -14.15 15.86 2.48
CA SER A 189 -14.02 14.46 2.06
C SER A 189 -15.41 13.85 1.80
N PRO A 190 -15.60 13.09 0.71
CA PRO A 190 -16.86 12.41 0.39
C PRO A 190 -17.19 11.25 1.35
N PHE A 191 -16.29 10.94 2.29
CA PHE A 191 -16.46 9.91 3.31
C PHE A 191 -16.15 10.49 4.68
N ALA A 192 -16.83 9.96 5.70
CA ALA A 192 -16.58 10.32 7.08
C ALA A 192 -15.21 9.82 7.53
N ILE A 193 -14.34 10.74 7.94
CA ILE A 193 -13.04 10.44 8.55
C ILE A 193 -13.19 10.64 10.07
N PRO A 194 -12.97 9.61 10.90
CA PRO A 194 -13.11 9.75 12.33
C PRO A 194 -12.00 10.63 12.91
N HIS A 195 -12.31 11.39 13.96
CA HIS A 195 -11.31 12.17 14.72
C HIS A 195 -10.44 11.30 15.65
N SER A 196 -10.82 10.04 15.85
CA SER A 196 -10.09 9.09 16.69
C SER A 196 -9.70 7.87 15.87
N PRO A 197 -8.59 7.21 16.21
CA PRO A 197 -8.13 6.04 15.48
C PRO A 197 -9.19 4.92 15.45
N TYR A 198 -9.24 4.20 14.34
CA TYR A 198 -10.10 3.04 14.18
C TYR A 198 -9.70 1.95 15.18
N ARG A 199 -10.69 1.33 15.81
CA ARG A 199 -10.46 0.18 16.70
C ARG A 199 -9.97 -1.02 15.89
N TRP A 200 -8.97 -1.71 16.42
CA TRP A 200 -8.45 -2.92 15.78
C TRP A 200 -9.51 -4.02 15.74
N ASN A 201 -9.84 -4.50 14.55
CA ASN A 201 -10.77 -5.61 14.32
C ASN A 201 -10.24 -6.49 13.18
N GLU A 202 -9.80 -7.71 13.50
CA GLU A 202 -9.18 -8.61 12.52
C GLU A 202 -10.10 -8.99 11.36
N ASP A 203 -11.37 -9.28 11.63
CA ASP A 203 -12.31 -9.72 10.60
C ASP A 203 -12.65 -8.60 9.63
N ARG A 204 -12.87 -7.39 10.16
CA ARG A 204 -13.08 -6.19 9.33
C ARG A 204 -11.85 -5.89 8.48
N ARG A 205 -10.65 -5.98 9.06
CA ARG A 205 -9.38 -5.76 8.33
C ARG A 205 -9.18 -6.80 7.23
N ALA A 206 -9.52 -8.07 7.49
CA ALA A 206 -9.47 -9.12 6.47
C ALA A 206 -10.42 -8.81 5.29
N GLN A 207 -11.65 -8.38 5.58
CA GLN A 207 -12.62 -7.98 4.56
C GLN A 207 -12.14 -6.78 3.73
N LEU A 208 -11.62 -5.73 4.38
CA LEU A 208 -11.09 -4.55 3.70
C LEU A 208 -9.92 -4.86 2.78
N ARG A 209 -8.97 -5.68 3.26
CA ARG A 209 -7.84 -6.14 2.43
C ARG A 209 -8.35 -6.93 1.22
N ALA A 210 -9.27 -7.85 1.43
CA ALA A 210 -9.84 -8.64 0.34
C ALA A 210 -10.56 -7.79 -0.72
N GLU A 211 -11.31 -6.78 -0.29
CA GLU A 211 -11.95 -5.82 -1.20
C GLU A 211 -10.92 -5.00 -2.00
N LEU A 212 -9.86 -4.53 -1.35
CA LEU A 212 -8.77 -3.82 -2.00
C LEU A 212 -8.04 -4.71 -3.00
N ASP A 213 -7.70 -5.94 -2.62
CA ASP A 213 -7.00 -6.90 -3.48
C ASP A 213 -7.82 -7.26 -4.72
N ALA A 214 -9.14 -7.47 -4.58
CA ALA A 214 -10.02 -7.69 -5.70
C ALA A 214 -10.13 -6.46 -6.62
N TRP A 215 -10.20 -5.26 -6.06
CA TRP A 215 -10.23 -4.01 -6.82
C TRP A 215 -8.92 -3.78 -7.58
N PHE A 216 -7.77 -3.94 -6.92
CA PHE A 216 -6.47 -3.80 -7.57
C PHE A 216 -6.27 -4.84 -8.66
N ALA A 217 -6.70 -6.09 -8.44
CA ALA A 217 -6.66 -7.11 -9.49
C ALA A 217 -7.37 -6.65 -10.77
N ARG A 218 -8.58 -6.08 -10.65
CA ARG A 218 -9.29 -5.50 -11.80
C ARG A 218 -8.55 -4.29 -12.38
N ALA A 219 -8.01 -3.42 -11.53
CA ALA A 219 -7.27 -2.23 -11.97
C ALA A 219 -5.98 -2.57 -12.74
N TYR A 220 -5.33 -3.69 -12.41
CA TYR A 220 -4.21 -4.25 -13.17
C TYR A 220 -4.63 -4.97 -14.45
N GLY A 221 -5.93 -5.15 -14.70
CA GLY A 221 -6.46 -5.86 -15.85
C GLY A 221 -6.28 -7.39 -15.78
N VAL A 222 -6.04 -7.96 -14.59
CA VAL A 222 -5.97 -9.42 -14.46
C VAL A 222 -7.37 -10.02 -14.50
N THR A 223 -7.53 -11.20 -15.11
CA THR A 223 -8.81 -11.93 -15.11
C THR A 223 -9.04 -12.64 -13.78
N ARG A 224 -10.28 -13.10 -13.51
CA ARG A 224 -10.57 -13.91 -12.30
C ARG A 224 -9.74 -15.21 -12.27
N LYS A 225 -9.55 -15.84 -13.43
CA LYS A 225 -8.64 -16.99 -13.60
C LYS A 225 -7.20 -16.64 -13.21
N GLN A 226 -6.69 -15.50 -13.66
CA GLN A 226 -5.35 -15.02 -13.30
C GLN A 226 -5.23 -14.66 -11.82
N LEU A 227 -6.27 -14.09 -11.22
CA LEU A 227 -6.31 -13.83 -9.79
C LEU A 227 -6.28 -15.14 -8.98
N ARG A 228 -7.04 -16.17 -9.40
CA ARG A 228 -6.97 -17.51 -8.79
C ARG A 228 -5.55 -18.07 -8.85
N TYR A 229 -4.87 -17.94 -9.99
CA TYR A 229 -3.49 -18.38 -10.15
C TYR A 229 -2.52 -17.62 -9.25
N ILE A 230 -2.67 -16.29 -9.14
CA ILE A 230 -1.86 -15.46 -8.24
C ILE A 230 -2.03 -15.92 -6.80
N LEU A 231 -3.26 -16.16 -6.35
CA LEU A 231 -3.56 -16.59 -4.98
C LEU A 231 -3.08 -18.01 -4.70
N ASP A 232 -3.34 -18.94 -5.63
CA ASP A 232 -3.06 -20.36 -5.53
C ASP A 232 -3.09 -21.06 -6.92
N PRO A 233 -1.93 -21.32 -7.55
CA PRO A 233 -1.89 -22.03 -8.83
C PRO A 233 -2.58 -23.40 -8.81
N ALA A 234 -2.57 -24.09 -7.66
CA ALA A 234 -3.21 -25.40 -7.48
C ALA A 234 -4.74 -25.35 -7.49
N ASP A 235 -5.34 -24.16 -7.53
CA ASP A 235 -6.78 -23.98 -7.72
C ASP A 235 -7.20 -24.13 -9.19
N LEU A 236 -6.28 -24.03 -10.15
CA LEU A 236 -6.61 -24.10 -11.57
C LEU A 236 -6.61 -25.53 -12.09
N THR A 237 -7.46 -25.79 -13.08
CA THR A 237 -7.43 -27.06 -13.82
C THR A 237 -6.26 -27.08 -14.83
N PRO A 238 -5.80 -28.26 -15.29
CA PRO A 238 -4.77 -28.33 -16.33
C PRO A 238 -5.14 -27.54 -17.60
N ARG A 239 -6.42 -27.61 -18.00
CA ARG A 239 -6.93 -26.87 -19.17
C ARG A 239 -6.94 -25.36 -18.96
N GLU A 240 -7.24 -24.90 -17.75
CA GLU A 240 -7.14 -23.48 -17.38
C GLU A 240 -5.68 -22.98 -17.46
N LEU A 241 -4.72 -23.82 -17.08
CA LEU A 241 -3.28 -23.53 -17.09
C LEU A 241 -2.66 -23.54 -18.49
N GLU A 242 -3.15 -24.39 -19.40
CA GLU A 242 -2.68 -24.47 -20.79
C GLU A 242 -2.80 -23.13 -21.53
N ASN A 243 -3.85 -22.36 -21.25
CA ASN A 243 -4.05 -21.04 -21.83
C ASN A 243 -4.50 -20.00 -20.79
N MET A 244 -3.51 -19.37 -20.18
CA MET A 244 -3.72 -18.41 -19.09
C MET A 244 -4.20 -17.03 -19.55
N LEU A 245 -4.11 -16.72 -20.85
CA LEU A 245 -4.53 -15.44 -21.42
C LEU A 245 -5.98 -15.47 -21.92
N ASP A 246 -6.52 -16.65 -22.19
CA ASP A 246 -7.95 -16.83 -22.47
C ASP A 246 -8.77 -16.48 -21.21
N PRO A 247 -9.78 -15.60 -21.26
CA PRO A 247 -10.62 -15.31 -20.09
C PRO A 247 -11.56 -16.47 -19.71
N TRP A 248 -11.69 -17.51 -20.53
CA TRP A 248 -12.53 -18.67 -20.25
C TRP A 248 -12.12 -19.39 -18.95
N GLU A 249 -13.14 -19.78 -18.18
CA GLU A 249 -13.02 -20.50 -16.91
C GLU A 249 -13.78 -21.82 -16.97
N GLU A 250 -13.14 -22.89 -16.53
CA GLU A 250 -13.76 -24.21 -16.40
C GLU A 250 -14.54 -24.32 -15.08
N VAL A 251 -14.06 -23.62 -14.05
CA VAL A 251 -14.66 -23.65 -12.71
C VAL A 251 -15.82 -22.65 -12.64
N ALA A 252 -17.04 -23.19 -12.59
CA ALA A 252 -18.26 -22.40 -12.49
C ALA A 252 -18.36 -21.61 -11.16
N ASP A 253 -18.09 -22.28 -10.03
CA ASP A 253 -18.10 -21.67 -8.70
C ASP A 253 -16.72 -21.83 -8.01
N PRO A 254 -15.85 -20.81 -8.11
CA PRO A 254 -14.58 -20.80 -7.41
C PRO A 254 -14.69 -20.71 -5.89
N LEU A 255 -15.86 -20.36 -5.34
CA LEU A 255 -16.08 -20.21 -3.90
C LEU A 255 -16.49 -21.52 -3.22
N ASP A 256 -16.88 -22.54 -3.97
CA ASP A 256 -17.18 -23.87 -3.43
C ASP A 256 -15.94 -24.47 -2.72
N PRO A 257 -15.98 -24.67 -1.39
CA PRO A 257 -14.86 -25.20 -0.63
C PRO A 257 -14.51 -26.64 -1.03
N ALA A 258 -15.50 -27.47 -1.36
CA ALA A 258 -15.28 -28.87 -1.72
C ALA A 258 -14.60 -28.97 -3.09
N GLY A 259 -15.10 -28.21 -4.07
CA GLY A 259 -14.49 -28.08 -5.39
C GLY A 259 -13.06 -27.54 -5.32
N TYR A 260 -12.80 -26.52 -4.51
CA TYR A 260 -11.44 -26.01 -4.28
C TYR A 260 -10.51 -27.08 -3.71
N ALA A 261 -10.94 -27.79 -2.65
CA ALA A 261 -10.13 -28.85 -2.04
C ALA A 261 -9.81 -29.99 -3.03
N ALA A 262 -10.80 -30.40 -3.84
CA ALA A 262 -10.61 -31.43 -4.85
C ALA A 262 -9.59 -31.01 -5.93
N ARG A 263 -9.65 -29.76 -6.41
CA ARG A 263 -8.68 -29.24 -7.39
C ARG A 263 -7.26 -29.18 -6.80
N CYS A 264 -7.10 -28.68 -5.58
CA CYS A 264 -5.80 -28.63 -4.93
C CYS A 264 -5.19 -30.02 -4.71
N GLN A 265 -6.01 -31.03 -4.39
CA GLN A 265 -5.53 -32.41 -4.23
C GLN A 265 -5.15 -33.05 -5.57
N ALA A 266 -5.83 -32.71 -6.65
CA ALA A 266 -5.59 -33.25 -7.98
C ALA A 266 -4.48 -32.50 -8.76
N SER A 267 -4.12 -31.29 -8.33
CA SER A 267 -3.12 -30.45 -8.99
C SER A 267 -1.72 -31.06 -8.94
N ASP A 268 -1.07 -31.13 -10.09
CA ASP A 268 0.34 -31.49 -10.26
C ASP A 268 1.26 -30.25 -10.44
N PHE A 269 0.70 -29.04 -10.30
CA PHE A 269 1.46 -27.80 -10.47
C PHE A 269 2.64 -27.73 -9.47
N PRO A 270 3.87 -27.46 -9.94
CA PRO A 270 5.09 -27.71 -9.16
C PRO A 270 5.40 -26.66 -8.09
N GLY A 271 4.57 -25.63 -7.92
CA GLY A 271 4.87 -24.49 -7.07
C GLY A 271 3.65 -23.87 -6.38
N GLU A 272 3.92 -23.00 -5.42
CA GLU A 272 2.88 -22.27 -4.68
C GLU A 272 3.31 -20.81 -4.51
N THR A 273 2.37 -19.88 -4.72
CA THR A 273 2.68 -18.44 -4.63
C THR A 273 2.80 -17.95 -3.19
N PHE A 274 1.77 -18.20 -2.38
CA PHE A 274 1.61 -17.68 -1.02
C PHE A 274 1.48 -18.83 0.00
N ARG A 275 2.30 -19.88 -0.14
CA ARG A 275 2.27 -21.09 0.70
C ARG A 275 2.13 -20.80 2.19
N VAL A 276 3.00 -19.96 2.76
CA VAL A 276 3.01 -19.71 4.20
C VAL A 276 1.72 -19.03 4.68
N LEU A 277 1.16 -18.13 3.88
CA LEU A 277 -0.13 -17.52 4.19
C LEU A 277 -1.24 -18.59 4.18
N LYS A 278 -1.29 -19.39 3.11
CA LYS A 278 -2.26 -20.50 2.96
C LYS A 278 -2.17 -21.49 4.13
N GLU A 279 -0.99 -21.98 4.46
CA GLU A 279 -0.76 -22.91 5.58
C GLU A 279 -1.23 -22.34 6.92
N LYS A 280 -0.91 -21.07 7.21
CA LYS A 280 -1.35 -20.41 8.44
C LYS A 280 -2.86 -20.21 8.51
N GLU A 281 -3.50 -19.84 7.41
CA GLU A 281 -4.94 -19.69 7.36
C GLU A 281 -5.67 -21.03 7.45
N LEU A 282 -5.17 -22.07 6.80
CA LEU A 282 -5.68 -23.44 6.96
C LEU A 282 -5.59 -23.89 8.43
N ALA A 283 -4.46 -23.66 9.08
CA ALA A 283 -4.29 -24.00 10.49
C ALA A 283 -5.21 -23.20 11.43
N LYS A 284 -5.46 -21.91 11.13
CA LYS A 284 -6.22 -21.02 12.00
C LYS A 284 -7.73 -21.04 11.76
N PHE A 285 -8.15 -21.16 10.51
CA PHE A 285 -9.54 -20.99 10.08
C PHE A 285 -10.12 -22.25 9.43
N GLY A 286 -9.30 -23.26 9.13
CA GLY A 286 -9.74 -24.46 8.40
C GLY A 286 -9.98 -24.22 6.90
N GLU A 287 -9.69 -23.03 6.40
CA GLU A 287 -9.86 -22.64 5.00
C GLU A 287 -8.76 -21.67 4.57
N TYR A 288 -8.50 -21.57 3.26
CA TYR A 288 -7.69 -20.48 2.70
C TYR A 288 -8.55 -19.20 2.64
N ARG A 289 -8.77 -18.60 3.82
CA ARG A 289 -9.73 -17.52 4.07
C ARG A 289 -9.51 -16.31 3.14
N THR A 290 -8.26 -15.90 2.94
CA THR A 290 -7.90 -14.79 2.07
C THR A 290 -8.35 -15.05 0.64
N ARG A 291 -8.07 -16.24 0.08
CA ARG A 291 -8.53 -16.61 -1.26
C ARG A 291 -10.06 -16.48 -1.37
N ARG A 292 -10.80 -17.06 -0.43
CA ARG A 292 -12.28 -17.01 -0.45
C ARG A 292 -12.80 -15.58 -0.38
N LEU A 293 -12.27 -14.76 0.54
CA LEU A 293 -12.72 -13.37 0.70
C LEU A 293 -12.41 -12.51 -0.53
N VAL A 294 -11.22 -12.66 -1.12
CA VAL A 294 -10.81 -11.92 -2.32
C VAL A 294 -11.70 -12.28 -3.49
N LEU A 295 -11.96 -13.56 -3.73
CA LEU A 295 -12.86 -14.00 -4.81
C LEU A 295 -14.31 -13.59 -4.56
N ALA A 296 -14.78 -13.65 -3.30
CA ALA A 296 -16.13 -13.18 -2.97
C ALA A 296 -16.28 -11.67 -3.11
N ALA A 297 -15.22 -10.90 -2.86
CA ALA A 297 -15.20 -9.47 -3.14
C ALA A 297 -15.16 -9.21 -4.66
N TRP A 298 -14.38 -9.98 -5.41
CA TRP A 298 -14.31 -9.90 -6.86
C TRP A 298 -15.69 -10.00 -7.51
N ASP A 299 -16.51 -10.96 -7.12
CA ASP A 299 -17.84 -11.16 -7.72
C ASP A 299 -18.83 -10.02 -7.40
N LYS A 300 -18.58 -9.25 -6.34
CA LYS A 300 -19.42 -8.11 -5.92
C LYS A 300 -19.01 -6.79 -6.55
N LEU A 301 -17.77 -6.66 -7.01
CA LEU A 301 -17.27 -5.41 -7.56
C LEU A 301 -17.80 -5.19 -8.98
N PRO A 302 -18.25 -3.96 -9.32
CA PRO A 302 -18.53 -3.61 -10.70
C PRO A 302 -17.25 -3.73 -11.54
N ALA A 303 -17.38 -3.96 -12.84
CA ALA A 303 -16.24 -3.77 -13.74
C ALA A 303 -15.75 -2.31 -13.61
N PRO A 304 -14.44 -2.06 -13.47
CA PRO A 304 -13.90 -0.71 -13.32
C PRO A 304 -14.18 0.16 -14.55
#